data_AF-A0A814JCS1-F1
#
_entry.id   AF-A0A814JCS1-F1
#
_cell.length_a   1.000
_cell.length_b   1.000
_cell.length_c   1.000
_cell.angle_alpha   90.00
_cell.angle_beta   90.00
_cell.angle_gamma   90.00
#
_symmetry.space_group_name_H-M   'P 1'
#
loop_
_entity.id
_entity.type
_entity.pdbx_description
1 polymer ?
#
loop_
_entity_poly.entity_id
_entity_poly.type
_entity_poly.pdbx_seq_one_letter_code
_entity_poly.pdbx_strand_id
1 'polypeptide(L)'
;MSSKASQTKVPPTDNTEVHEISSLIHEANVRLCRLRLWLNRQAIGFQISPSSSSPPVIRMVESNSPASAVGLQICDAILAINNQNVSEANFQQVTAAIKTALDTKGGVDLLVVQQKFYKELRKKDISMISSLANVLVTPSTMPADFLNFPKHQPRTCDIHLNKNNKTFGFEVVSGDDDIGMYIQEVTPNSPASDAGLRKSDRIIEINGTYIEQDSKPN
;
A
#
# COMPACT_ATOMS: atom_id res chain seq x y z
N MET A 1 19.33 -56.40 1.14
CA MET A 1 18.59 -55.49 2.04
C MET A 1 19.60 -54.55 2.67
N SER A 2 19.78 -53.34 2.14
CA SER A 2 20.60 -52.30 2.78
C SER A 2 19.77 -51.04 2.85
N SER A 3 19.53 -50.60 4.08
CA SER A 3 18.65 -49.52 4.48
C SER A 3 19.23 -48.16 4.06
N LYS A 4 18.41 -47.32 3.43
CA LYS A 4 18.69 -45.89 3.19
C LYS A 4 18.47 -45.13 4.50
N ALA A 5 19.52 -44.52 5.04
CA ALA A 5 19.40 -43.58 6.14
C ALA A 5 18.80 -42.26 5.60
N SER A 6 17.59 -41.94 6.03
CA SER A 6 16.95 -40.64 5.85
C SER A 6 17.76 -39.57 6.60
N GLN A 7 18.33 -38.63 5.86
CA GLN A 7 18.86 -37.39 6.43
C GLN A 7 17.70 -36.51 6.86
N THR A 8 17.52 -36.38 8.17
CA THR A 8 16.70 -35.35 8.80
C THR A 8 17.36 -33.99 8.56
N LYS A 9 16.68 -33.13 7.80
CA LYS A 9 17.08 -31.75 7.54
C LYS A 9 16.93 -30.97 8.86
N VAL A 10 18.06 -30.54 9.42
CA VAL A 10 18.14 -29.66 10.60
C VAL A 10 17.50 -28.31 10.24
N PRO A 11 16.68 -27.68 11.11
CA PRO A 11 16.14 -26.34 10.85
C PRO A 11 17.29 -25.33 10.84
N PRO A 12 17.22 -24.25 10.03
CA PRO A 12 18.26 -23.23 10.04
C PRO A 12 18.19 -22.47 11.38
N THR A 13 19.11 -22.77 12.29
CA THR A 13 19.44 -21.93 13.44
C THR A 13 20.62 -21.06 13.06
N ASP A 14 20.37 -20.04 12.23
CA ASP A 14 21.32 -18.95 12.02
C ASP A 14 20.60 -17.63 12.33
N ASN A 15 20.90 -17.06 13.50
CA ASN A 15 20.37 -15.76 13.93
C ASN A 15 20.71 -14.65 12.91
N THR A 16 21.74 -14.85 12.08
CA THR A 16 22.17 -13.95 11.02
C THR A 16 21.12 -13.85 9.91
N GLU A 17 20.58 -14.98 9.43
CA GLU A 17 19.56 -15.00 8.37
C GLU A 17 18.25 -14.34 8.81
N VAL A 18 17.86 -14.53 10.08
CA VAL A 18 16.67 -13.89 10.65
C VAL A 18 16.86 -12.37 10.78
N HIS A 19 18.05 -11.92 11.20
CA HIS A 19 18.37 -10.49 11.29
C HIS A 19 18.43 -9.82 9.92
N GLU A 20 18.99 -10.48 8.91
CA GLU A 20 19.03 -9.99 7.52
C GLU A 20 17.62 -9.87 6.94
N ILE A 21 16.78 -10.89 7.12
CA ILE A 21 15.38 -10.87 6.66
C ILE A 21 14.60 -9.78 7.40
N SER A 22 14.77 -9.63 8.71
CA SER A 22 14.10 -8.58 9.47
C SER A 22 14.50 -7.18 9.00
N SER A 23 15.78 -6.96 8.67
CA SER A 23 16.27 -5.69 8.13
C SER A 23 15.67 -5.41 6.75
N LEU A 24 15.65 -6.41 5.87
CA LEU A 24 15.03 -6.31 4.55
C LEU A 24 13.53 -6.02 4.65
N ILE A 25 12.80 -6.68 5.56
CA ILE A 25 11.36 -6.46 5.77
C ILE A 25 11.08 -5.02 6.21
N HIS A 26 11.94 -4.47 7.07
CA HIS A 26 11.84 -3.08 7.49
C HIS A 26 12.11 -2.12 6.32
N GLU A 27 13.22 -2.31 5.60
CA GLU A 27 13.59 -1.48 4.45
C GLU A 27 12.55 -1.53 3.33
N ALA A 28 11.98 -2.73 3.10
CA ALA A 28 10.96 -2.96 2.11
C ALA A 28 9.57 -2.46 2.51
N ASN A 29 9.44 -1.91 3.73
CA ASN A 29 8.21 -1.37 4.28
C ASN A 29 7.06 -2.38 4.19
N VAL A 30 7.34 -3.62 4.60
CA VAL A 30 6.36 -4.70 4.57
C VAL A 30 5.29 -4.45 5.63
N ARG A 31 4.03 -4.48 5.19
CA ARG A 31 2.87 -4.24 6.06
C ARG A 31 1.86 -5.36 5.93
N LEU A 32 1.31 -5.78 7.06
CA LEU A 32 0.10 -6.60 7.11
C LEU A 32 -1.08 -5.68 7.40
N CYS A 33 -1.75 -5.24 6.35
CA CYS A 33 -2.89 -4.34 6.40
C CYS A 33 -4.18 -5.14 6.64
N ARG A 34 -4.76 -5.05 7.84
CA ARG A 34 -6.03 -5.66 8.20
C ARG A 34 -7.17 -4.70 7.90
N LEU A 35 -7.76 -4.86 6.72
CA LEU A 35 -8.83 -4.01 6.21
C LEU A 35 -10.19 -4.49 6.73
N ARG A 36 -11.00 -3.57 7.25
CA ARG A 36 -12.37 -3.84 7.70
C ARG A 36 -13.32 -2.83 7.08
N LEU A 37 -14.53 -3.27 6.71
CA LEU A 37 -15.57 -2.38 6.21
C LEU A 37 -16.13 -1.53 7.35
N TRP A 38 -16.35 -0.24 7.10
CA TRP A 38 -17.11 0.61 8.01
C TRP A 38 -18.61 0.40 7.78
N LEU A 39 -19.39 0.41 8.86
CA LEU A 39 -20.84 0.16 8.83
C LEU A 39 -21.62 1.06 7.85
N ASN A 40 -21.10 2.25 7.56
CA ASN A 40 -21.72 3.26 6.70
C ASN A 40 -21.14 3.30 5.26
N ARG A 41 -20.26 2.38 4.87
CA ARG A 41 -19.58 2.37 3.56
C ARG A 41 -19.55 0.95 2.98
N GLN A 42 -19.97 0.81 1.72
CA GLN A 42 -20.00 -0.49 1.03
C GLN A 42 -18.68 -0.89 0.37
N ALA A 43 -17.70 0.01 0.28
CA ALA A 43 -16.44 -0.24 -0.42
C ALA A 43 -15.21 0.01 0.47
N ILE A 44 -14.17 -0.80 0.25
CA ILE A 44 -12.90 -0.72 0.99
C ILE A 44 -11.99 0.43 0.49
N GLY A 45 -12.19 0.88 -0.76
CA GLY A 45 -11.59 2.09 -1.33
C GLY A 45 -10.18 1.94 -1.88
N PHE A 46 -9.87 0.85 -2.58
CA PHE A 46 -8.66 0.74 -3.40
C PHE A 46 -8.95 0.03 -4.73
N GLN A 47 -8.05 0.16 -5.69
CA GLN A 47 -8.06 -0.57 -6.96
C GLN A 47 -6.70 -1.23 -7.21
N ILE A 48 -6.74 -2.36 -7.91
CA ILE A 48 -5.56 -3.13 -8.32
C ILE A 48 -5.35 -2.90 -9.83
N SER A 49 -4.11 -2.92 -10.29
CA SER A 49 -3.80 -2.89 -11.72
C SER A 49 -4.45 -4.07 -12.44
N PRO A 50 -5.16 -3.85 -13.57
CA PRO A 50 -5.68 -4.92 -14.42
C PRO A 50 -4.57 -5.66 -15.19
N SER A 51 -3.30 -5.23 -15.06
CA SER A 51 -2.18 -5.93 -15.67
C SER A 51 -2.21 -7.41 -15.32
N SER A 52 -1.96 -8.23 -16.34
CA SER A 52 -1.81 -9.68 -16.17
C SER A 52 -0.39 -10.06 -15.72
N SER A 53 0.54 -9.10 -15.64
CA SER A 53 1.88 -9.33 -15.13
C SER A 53 1.92 -9.31 -13.60
N SER A 54 2.74 -10.17 -13.01
CA SER A 54 3.04 -10.13 -11.58
C SER A 54 4.03 -9.00 -11.25
N PRO A 55 3.95 -8.40 -10.06
CA PRO A 55 2.97 -8.68 -8.99
C PRO A 55 1.59 -8.04 -9.23
N PRO A 56 0.55 -8.50 -8.51
CA PRO A 56 -0.64 -7.68 -8.30
C PRO A 56 -0.27 -6.41 -7.55
N VAL A 57 -0.61 -5.24 -8.11
CA VAL A 57 -0.19 -3.93 -7.58
C VAL A 57 -1.41 -3.09 -7.26
N ILE A 58 -1.40 -2.44 -6.08
CA ILE A 58 -2.34 -1.38 -5.74
C ILE A 58 -2.05 -0.19 -6.64
N ARG A 59 -2.97 0.13 -7.55
CA ARG A 59 -2.83 1.30 -8.41
C ARG A 59 -3.44 2.54 -7.78
N MET A 60 -4.56 2.41 -7.07
CA MET A 60 -5.27 3.57 -6.53
C MET A 60 -5.73 3.30 -5.10
N VAL A 61 -5.61 4.31 -4.25
CA VAL A 61 -6.18 4.33 -2.89
C VAL A 61 -7.08 5.55 -2.80
N GLU A 62 -8.37 5.32 -2.57
CA GLU A 62 -9.38 6.37 -2.47
C GLU A 62 -9.19 7.16 -1.17
N SER A 63 -9.18 8.49 -1.24
CA SER A 63 -9.16 9.34 -0.04
C SER A 63 -10.34 9.02 0.86
N ASN A 64 -10.14 9.17 2.16
CA ASN A 64 -11.17 8.95 3.17
C ASN A 64 -11.81 7.55 3.18
N SER A 65 -11.06 6.53 2.78
CA SER A 65 -11.49 5.13 2.75
C SER A 65 -10.83 4.27 3.83
N PRO A 66 -11.38 3.08 4.13
CA PRO A 66 -10.69 2.07 4.93
C PRO A 66 -9.26 1.78 4.46
N ALA A 67 -9.04 1.74 3.14
CA ALA A 67 -7.72 1.51 2.54
C ALA A 67 -6.75 2.65 2.83
N SER A 68 -7.18 3.90 2.68
CA SER A 68 -6.34 5.05 3.05
C SER A 68 -6.05 5.08 4.55
N ALA A 69 -7.04 4.74 5.39
CA ALA A 69 -6.93 4.80 6.85
C ALA A 69 -6.05 3.70 7.45
N VAL A 70 -5.99 2.51 6.83
CA VAL A 70 -5.05 1.45 7.25
C VAL A 70 -3.62 1.74 6.81
N GLY A 71 -3.41 2.70 5.91
CA GLY A 71 -2.09 3.03 5.38
C GLY A 71 -1.68 2.25 4.13
N LEU A 72 -2.64 1.73 3.36
CA LEU A 72 -2.36 1.15 2.04
C LEU A 72 -1.79 2.23 1.12
N GLN A 73 -0.81 1.87 0.28
CA GLN A 73 -0.12 2.82 -0.59
C GLN A 73 -0.29 2.44 -2.07
N ILE A 74 -0.21 3.45 -2.95
CA ILE A 74 -0.12 3.22 -4.40
C ILE A 74 1.26 2.61 -4.68
N CYS A 75 1.34 1.73 -5.67
CA CYS A 75 2.52 0.92 -5.98
C CYS A 75 2.91 -0.08 -4.86
N ASP A 76 1.98 -0.44 -3.99
CA ASP A 76 2.16 -1.61 -3.13
C ASP A 76 1.95 -2.90 -3.93
N ALA A 77 2.92 -3.80 -3.91
CA ALA A 77 2.77 -5.15 -4.42
C ALA A 77 2.10 -6.04 -3.35
N ILE A 78 1.09 -6.81 -3.74
CA ILE A 78 0.38 -7.73 -2.86
C ILE A 78 1.09 -9.08 -2.88
N LEU A 79 1.66 -9.48 -1.74
CA LEU A 79 2.29 -10.79 -1.56
C LEU A 79 1.29 -11.85 -1.13
N ALA A 80 0.35 -11.51 -0.24
CA ALA A 80 -0.62 -12.46 0.30
C ALA A 80 -1.98 -11.82 0.62
N ILE A 81 -3.04 -12.62 0.53
CA ILE A 81 -4.40 -12.30 0.97
C ILE A 81 -4.82 -13.33 2.02
N ASN A 82 -5.20 -12.89 3.22
CA ASN A 82 -5.59 -13.78 4.34
C ASN A 82 -4.59 -14.93 4.58
N ASN A 83 -3.30 -14.61 4.59
CA ASN A 83 -2.17 -15.55 4.73
C ASN A 83 -1.96 -16.53 3.56
N GLN A 84 -2.68 -16.38 2.44
CA GLN A 84 -2.47 -17.16 1.22
C GLN A 84 -1.61 -16.37 0.24
N ASN A 85 -0.53 -16.97 -0.26
CA ASN A 85 0.37 -16.33 -1.23
C ASN A 85 -0.39 -16.05 -2.54
N VAL A 86 -0.37 -14.79 -2.99
CA VAL A 86 -0.93 -14.34 -4.27
C VAL A 86 0.09 -13.54 -5.10
N SER A 87 1.36 -13.59 -4.72
CA SER A 87 2.44 -12.79 -5.30
C SER A 87 2.69 -13.04 -6.80
N GLU A 88 2.22 -14.19 -7.32
CA GLU A 88 2.26 -14.56 -8.74
C GLU A 88 0.85 -14.78 -9.33
N ALA A 89 -0.21 -14.48 -8.57
CA ALA A 89 -1.58 -14.61 -9.04
C ALA A 89 -1.92 -13.51 -10.05
N ASN A 90 -2.86 -13.80 -10.94
CA ASN A 90 -3.37 -12.81 -11.90
C ASN A 90 -4.49 -11.94 -11.31
N PHE A 91 -4.88 -10.90 -12.04
CA PHE A 91 -5.94 -9.96 -11.65
C PHE A 91 -7.25 -10.63 -11.22
N GLN A 92 -7.70 -11.66 -11.96
CA GLN A 92 -8.97 -12.33 -11.68
C GLN A 92 -8.90 -13.12 -10.37
N GLN A 93 -7.82 -13.85 -10.14
CA GLN A 93 -7.60 -14.63 -8.92
C GLN A 93 -7.54 -13.72 -7.69
N VAL A 94 -6.82 -12.60 -7.78
CA VAL A 94 -6.67 -11.63 -6.69
C VAL A 94 -8.01 -10.95 -6.37
N THR A 95 -8.73 -10.50 -7.40
CA THR A 95 -10.04 -9.86 -7.24
C THR A 95 -11.06 -10.82 -6.65
N ALA A 96 -11.08 -12.08 -7.09
CA ALA A 96 -11.93 -13.12 -6.52
C ALA A 96 -11.60 -13.38 -5.05
N ALA A 97 -10.32 -13.50 -4.70
CA ALA A 97 -9.88 -13.73 -3.31
C ALA A 97 -10.28 -12.57 -2.37
N ILE A 98 -10.14 -11.31 -2.82
CA ILE A 98 -10.57 -10.14 -2.06
C ILE A 98 -12.09 -10.14 -1.89
N LYS A 99 -12.84 -10.37 -2.97
CA LYS A 99 -14.30 -10.43 -2.93
C LYS A 99 -14.79 -11.49 -1.94
N THR A 100 -14.28 -12.71 -2.05
CA THR A 100 -14.62 -13.81 -1.13
C THR A 100 -14.26 -13.46 0.32
N ALA A 101 -13.12 -12.82 0.56
CA ALA A 101 -12.75 -12.37 1.91
C ALA A 101 -13.76 -11.38 2.49
N LEU A 102 -14.12 -10.36 1.71
CA LEU A 102 -15.10 -9.35 2.11
C LEU A 102 -16.48 -9.96 2.38
N ASP A 103 -16.94 -10.85 1.49
CA ASP A 103 -18.27 -11.49 1.59
C ASP A 103 -18.37 -12.43 2.81
N THR A 104 -17.28 -13.11 3.17
CA THR A 104 -17.31 -14.15 4.23
C THR A 104 -16.83 -13.67 5.60
N LYS A 105 -15.98 -12.65 5.65
CA LYS A 105 -15.32 -12.20 6.90
C LYS A 105 -15.56 -10.72 7.22
N GLY A 106 -16.24 -9.96 6.36
CA GLY A 106 -16.45 -8.52 6.53
C GLY A 106 -15.15 -7.70 6.43
N GLY A 107 -14.09 -8.29 5.88
CA GLY A 107 -12.76 -7.69 5.83
C GLY A 107 -11.75 -8.55 5.08
N VAL A 108 -10.58 -7.98 4.81
CA VAL A 108 -9.49 -8.65 4.10
C VAL A 108 -8.15 -8.26 4.73
N ASP A 109 -7.28 -9.24 4.93
CA ASP A 109 -5.91 -8.99 5.38
C ASP A 109 -4.99 -9.05 4.15
N LEU A 110 -4.27 -7.96 3.87
CA LEU A 110 -3.32 -7.85 2.75
C LEU A 110 -1.90 -7.76 3.29
N LEU A 111 -1.03 -8.69 2.89
CA LEU A 111 0.41 -8.54 3.09
C LEU A 111 0.98 -7.82 1.87
N VAL A 112 1.46 -6.60 2.08
CA VAL A 112 1.95 -5.71 1.03
C VAL A 112 3.38 -5.29 1.26
N VAL A 113 4.05 -4.95 0.16
CA VAL A 113 5.44 -4.49 0.14
C VAL A 113 5.59 -3.40 -0.91
N GLN A 114 6.55 -2.49 -0.74
CA GLN A 114 6.95 -1.60 -1.82
C GLN A 114 7.34 -2.40 -3.09
N GLN A 115 6.74 -2.07 -4.24
CA GLN A 115 6.89 -2.82 -5.49
C GLN A 115 8.34 -3.07 -5.90
N LYS A 116 9.28 -2.15 -5.60
CA LYS A 116 10.72 -2.31 -5.92
C LYS A 116 11.36 -3.53 -5.24
N PHE A 117 10.88 -3.94 -4.06
CA PHE A 117 11.41 -5.09 -3.30
C PHE A 117 10.67 -6.41 -3.58
N TYR A 118 9.63 -6.39 -4.42
CA TYR A 118 8.82 -7.58 -4.72
C TYR A 118 9.66 -8.79 -5.13
N LYS A 119 10.63 -8.61 -6.03
CA LYS A 119 11.44 -9.72 -6.57
C LYS A 119 12.24 -10.45 -5.50
N GLU A 120 12.68 -9.73 -4.47
CA GLU A 120 13.46 -10.27 -3.37
C GLU A 120 12.58 -11.02 -2.38
N LEU A 121 11.42 -10.46 -2.05
CA LEU A 121 10.53 -11.00 -1.02
C LEU A 121 9.58 -12.09 -1.53
N ARG A 122 9.21 -12.12 -2.82
CA ARG A 122 8.28 -13.13 -3.37
C ARG A 122 8.77 -14.57 -3.23
N LYS A 123 10.08 -14.76 -3.14
CA LYS A 123 10.72 -16.09 -3.04
C LYS A 123 10.88 -16.57 -1.60
N LYS A 124 10.57 -15.72 -0.62
CA LYS A 124 10.73 -16.01 0.81
C LYS A 124 9.44 -16.59 1.37
N ASP A 125 9.55 -17.20 2.55
CA ASP A 125 8.40 -17.79 3.22
C ASP A 125 7.39 -16.71 3.66
N ILE A 126 6.17 -16.78 3.13
CA ILE A 126 5.12 -15.79 3.40
C ILE A 126 4.71 -15.77 4.88
N SER A 127 4.71 -16.93 5.55
CA SER A 127 4.35 -17.00 6.97
C SER A 127 5.40 -16.27 7.82
N MET A 128 6.68 -16.40 7.47
CA MET A 128 7.79 -15.68 8.10
C MET A 128 7.73 -14.18 7.81
N ILE A 129 7.46 -13.78 6.55
CA ILE A 129 7.32 -12.35 6.21
C ILE A 129 6.15 -11.74 6.98
N SER A 130 5.01 -12.43 7.01
CA SER A 130 3.78 -12.00 7.69
C SER A 130 3.98 -11.80 9.20
N SER A 131 4.77 -12.67 9.85
CA SER A 131 5.03 -12.56 11.30
C SER A 131 5.97 -11.41 11.68
N LEU A 132 6.79 -10.95 10.75
CA LEU A 132 7.74 -9.84 10.94
C LEU A 132 7.21 -8.50 10.38
N ALA A 133 6.10 -8.52 9.65
CA ALA A 133 5.50 -7.34 9.05
C ALA A 133 4.95 -6.36 10.09
N ASN A 134 4.96 -5.06 9.77
CA ASN A 134 4.26 -4.07 10.56
C ASN A 134 2.74 -4.27 10.41
N VAL A 135 2.04 -4.57 11.49
CA VAL A 135 0.60 -4.86 11.46
C VAL A 135 -0.19 -3.56 11.59
N LEU A 136 -0.94 -3.22 10.55
CA LEU A 136 -1.81 -2.05 10.52
C LEU A 136 -3.27 -2.51 10.49
N VAL A 137 -4.13 -1.85 11.25
CA VAL A 137 -5.54 -2.22 11.36
C VAL A 137 -6.40 -1.00 11.05
N THR A 138 -7.40 -1.16 10.19
CA THR A 138 -8.36 -0.08 9.93
C THR A 138 -9.04 0.34 11.24
N PRO A 139 -9.21 1.64 11.50
CA PRO A 139 -10.07 2.12 12.57
C PRO A 139 -11.48 1.53 12.47
N SER A 140 -12.16 1.32 13.61
CA SER A 140 -13.52 0.73 13.64
C SER A 140 -14.57 1.59 12.92
N THR A 141 -14.34 2.90 12.87
CA THR A 141 -15.20 3.87 12.19
C THR A 141 -14.36 4.84 11.36
N MET A 142 -15.03 5.55 10.44
CA MET A 142 -14.40 6.63 9.69
C MET A 142 -13.79 7.67 10.65
N PRO A 143 -12.49 8.00 10.51
CA PRO A 143 -11.86 9.07 11.29
C PRO A 143 -12.63 10.39 11.18
N ALA A 144 -12.75 11.11 12.30
CA ALA A 144 -13.55 12.36 12.35
C ALA A 144 -12.96 13.46 11.47
N ASP A 145 -11.64 13.50 11.34
CA ASP A 145 -10.93 14.41 10.45
C ASP A 145 -11.26 14.19 8.98
N PHE A 146 -11.80 13.04 8.57
CA PHE A 146 -12.26 12.82 7.19
C PHE A 146 -13.55 13.59 6.86
N LEU A 147 -14.35 13.95 7.87
CA LEU A 147 -15.58 14.73 7.67
C LEU A 147 -15.28 16.17 7.25
N ASN A 148 -14.14 16.70 7.66
CA ASN A 148 -13.71 18.06 7.32
C ASN A 148 -13.26 18.17 5.85
N PHE A 149 -13.17 17.05 5.12
CA PHE A 149 -12.59 16.99 3.78
C PHE A 149 -13.52 16.16 2.88
N PRO A 150 -14.60 16.75 2.35
CA PRO A 150 -15.55 16.04 1.52
C PRO A 150 -14.87 15.43 0.29
N LYS A 151 -15.26 14.18 -0.04
CA LYS A 151 -14.83 13.52 -1.27
C LYS A 151 -15.30 14.32 -2.49
N HIS A 152 -14.53 14.25 -3.58
CA HIS A 152 -14.87 14.83 -4.89
C HIS A 152 -14.96 16.36 -4.94
N GLN A 153 -14.39 17.06 -3.95
CA GLN A 153 -14.23 18.51 -3.99
C GLN A 153 -12.76 18.85 -4.19
N PRO A 154 -12.39 19.47 -5.33
CA PRO A 154 -11.03 19.98 -5.53
C PRO A 154 -10.66 20.98 -4.43
N ARG A 155 -9.39 20.98 -4.05
CA ARG A 155 -8.84 21.89 -3.04
C ARG A 155 -7.61 22.58 -3.62
N THR A 156 -7.61 23.91 -3.61
CA THR A 156 -6.41 24.69 -3.91
C THR A 156 -5.54 24.72 -2.65
N CYS A 157 -4.32 24.21 -2.75
CA CYS A 157 -3.34 24.25 -1.68
C CYS A 157 -2.23 25.24 -2.09
N ASP A 158 -2.22 26.43 -1.49
CA ASP A 158 -1.20 27.45 -1.76
C ASP A 158 0.05 27.20 -0.92
N ILE A 159 1.02 26.49 -1.51
CA ILE A 159 2.22 26.03 -0.79
C ILE A 159 3.38 27.00 -1.03
N HIS A 160 3.89 27.60 0.04
CA HIS A 160 5.03 28.53 -0.01
C HIS A 160 6.19 28.03 0.85
N LEU A 161 7.41 28.02 0.30
CA LEU A 161 8.61 27.82 1.09
C LEU A 161 9.01 29.11 1.79
N ASN A 162 9.38 29.01 3.07
CA ASN A 162 10.04 30.08 3.80
C ASN A 162 11.55 29.81 3.94
N LYS A 163 12.29 30.74 4.55
CA LYS A 163 13.75 30.62 4.74
C LYS A 163 14.19 29.39 5.55
N ASN A 164 13.29 28.78 6.31
CA ASN A 164 13.55 27.62 7.16
C ASN A 164 13.14 26.30 6.49
N ASN A 165 12.38 26.32 5.39
CA ASN A 165 11.92 25.12 4.69
C ASN A 165 12.71 24.91 3.39
N LYS A 166 13.40 23.77 3.29
CA LYS A 166 14.14 23.37 2.07
C LYS A 166 13.29 22.58 1.08
N THR A 167 12.20 21.98 1.53
CA THR A 167 11.29 21.15 0.74
C THR A 167 9.84 21.52 1.07
N PHE A 168 8.92 21.20 0.16
CA PHE A 168 7.49 21.42 0.40
C PHE A 168 6.91 20.42 1.43
N GLY A 169 7.56 19.27 1.61
CA GLY A 169 7.17 18.25 2.59
C GLY A 169 6.06 17.31 2.13
N PHE A 170 6.05 16.92 0.86
CA PHE A 170 5.16 15.88 0.35
C PHE A 170 5.87 14.98 -0.67
N GLU A 171 5.35 13.77 -0.84
CA GLU A 171 5.79 12.81 -1.83
C GLU A 171 4.69 12.61 -2.88
N VAL A 172 5.09 12.54 -4.16
CA VAL A 172 4.19 12.27 -5.28
C VAL A 172 4.45 10.86 -5.81
N VAL A 173 3.38 10.17 -6.14
CA VAL A 173 3.42 8.88 -6.82
C VAL A 173 2.57 8.94 -8.09
N SER A 174 3.09 8.34 -9.15
CA SER A 174 2.33 7.98 -10.34
C SER A 174 1.97 6.51 -10.22
N GLY A 175 0.68 6.16 -10.22
CA GLY A 175 0.30 4.75 -10.33
C GLY A 175 0.49 4.22 -11.76
N ASP A 176 0.55 2.90 -11.89
CA ASP A 176 0.51 2.23 -13.19
C ASP A 176 -0.84 2.50 -13.90
N ASP A 177 -0.86 2.32 -15.23
CA ASP A 177 -2.05 2.43 -16.09
C ASP A 177 -2.70 3.83 -16.09
N ASP A 178 -1.86 4.86 -16.19
CA ASP A 178 -2.28 6.21 -16.56
C ASP A 178 -3.28 6.87 -15.58
N ILE A 179 -3.25 6.47 -14.31
CA ILE A 179 -4.24 6.94 -13.33
C ILE A 179 -4.04 8.39 -12.85
N GLY A 180 -2.92 9.02 -13.25
CA GLY A 180 -2.50 10.36 -12.84
C GLY A 180 -1.55 10.39 -11.63
N MET A 181 -1.31 11.60 -11.13
CA MET A 181 -0.41 11.88 -10.01
C MET A 181 -1.18 11.99 -8.69
N TYR A 182 -0.67 11.35 -7.65
CA TYR A 182 -1.27 11.36 -6.31
C TYR A 182 -0.25 11.75 -5.26
N ILE A 183 -0.73 12.35 -4.18
CA ILE A 183 0.05 12.59 -2.98
C ILE A 183 0.14 11.29 -2.18
N GLN A 184 1.34 10.73 -2.11
CA GLN A 184 1.61 9.47 -1.43
C GLN A 184 1.78 9.66 0.08
N GLU A 185 2.42 10.76 0.49
CA GLU A 185 2.67 11.10 1.88
C GLU A 185 2.81 12.63 2.03
N VAL A 186 2.42 13.15 3.20
CA VAL A 186 2.62 14.55 3.58
C VAL A 186 3.32 14.58 4.93
N THR A 187 4.46 15.25 4.99
CA THR A 187 5.24 15.39 6.21
C THR A 187 4.49 16.29 7.20
N PRO A 188 4.26 15.87 8.46
CA PRO A 188 3.64 16.72 9.47
C PRO A 188 4.42 18.02 9.69
N ASN A 189 3.72 19.13 9.95
CA ASN A 189 4.30 20.47 10.18
C ASN A 189 5.18 20.98 9.02
N SER A 190 4.87 20.55 7.79
CA SER A 190 5.50 21.03 6.57
C SER A 190 4.64 22.08 5.86
N PRO A 191 5.22 22.88 4.94
CA PRO A 191 4.45 23.81 4.13
C PRO A 191 3.23 23.17 3.45
N ALA A 192 3.37 21.93 2.94
CA ALA A 192 2.27 21.23 2.30
C ALA A 192 1.16 20.82 3.27
N SER A 193 1.53 20.34 4.46
CA SER A 193 0.58 20.05 5.54
C SER A 193 -0.18 21.32 5.94
N ASP A 194 0.53 22.44 6.10
CA ASP A 194 -0.05 23.72 6.53
C ASP A 194 -1.00 24.30 5.46
N ALA A 195 -0.68 24.09 4.18
CA ALA A 195 -1.54 24.44 3.05
C ALA A 195 -2.75 23.51 2.88
N GLY A 196 -2.86 22.46 3.70
CA GLY A 196 -3.99 21.52 3.68
C GLY A 196 -3.89 20.41 2.63
N LEU A 197 -2.72 20.19 2.02
CA LEU A 197 -2.46 19.06 1.15
C LEU A 197 -2.54 17.76 1.95
N ARG A 198 -3.13 16.71 1.38
CA ARG A 198 -3.32 15.42 2.09
C ARG A 198 -2.89 14.23 1.27
N LYS A 199 -2.53 13.18 1.99
CA LYS A 199 -2.37 11.83 1.42
C LYS A 199 -3.61 11.41 0.64
N SER A 200 -3.38 10.70 -0.47
CA SER A 200 -4.38 10.26 -1.44
C SER A 200 -5.03 11.37 -2.27
N ASP A 201 -4.64 12.64 -2.11
CA ASP A 201 -5.09 13.69 -3.03
C ASP A 201 -4.58 13.43 -4.44
N ARG A 202 -5.48 13.56 -5.43
CA ARG A 202 -5.11 13.55 -6.84
C ARG A 202 -4.72 14.97 -7.25
N ILE A 203 -3.55 15.11 -7.84
CA ILE A 203 -3.11 16.37 -8.44
C ILE A 203 -3.77 16.47 -9.82
N ILE A 204 -4.56 17.53 -10.02
CA ILE A 204 -5.24 17.82 -11.29
C ILE A 204 -4.74 19.10 -11.96
N GLU A 205 -4.09 19.99 -11.21
CA GLU A 205 -3.57 21.26 -11.70
C GLU A 205 -2.35 21.66 -10.86
N ILE A 206 -1.34 22.23 -11.51
CA ILE A 206 -0.19 22.89 -10.87
C ILE A 206 -0.04 24.28 -11.49
N ASN A 207 -0.16 25.33 -10.68
CA ASN A 207 0.03 26.72 -11.10
C ASN A 207 -0.76 27.13 -12.36
N GLY A 208 -2.06 26.78 -12.43
CA GLY A 208 -2.90 27.07 -13.60
C GLY A 208 -2.66 26.16 -14.80
N THR A 209 -1.73 25.20 -14.71
CA THR A 209 -1.50 24.19 -15.75
C THR A 209 -2.20 22.90 -15.34
N TYR A 210 -3.23 22.52 -16.09
CA TYR A 210 -3.90 21.24 -15.89
C TYR A 210 -2.92 20.10 -16.11
N ILE A 211 -2.94 19.12 -15.21
CA ILE A 211 -2.16 17.90 -15.33
C ILE A 211 -3.01 16.91 -16.10
N GLU A 212 -2.79 16.86 -17.41
CA GLU A 212 -3.31 15.78 -18.26
C GLU A 212 -2.79 14.44 -17.75
N GLN A 213 -3.55 13.37 -18.00
CA GLN A 213 -2.99 12.03 -17.84
C GLN A 213 -1.75 11.93 -18.75
N ASP A 214 -0.65 11.44 -18.17
CA ASP A 214 0.55 10.91 -18.84
C ASP A 214 1.52 11.88 -19.50
N SER A 215 2.10 12.77 -18.70
CA SER A 215 3.52 13.05 -18.89
C SER A 215 4.22 13.17 -17.55
N LYS A 216 5.27 12.35 -17.36
CA LYS A 216 6.25 12.62 -16.30
C LYS A 216 6.70 14.08 -16.49
N PRO A 217 6.73 14.91 -15.44
CA PRO A 217 7.28 16.25 -15.57
C PRO A 217 8.72 16.14 -16.10
N ASN A 218 9.00 16.91 -17.16
CA ASN A 218 10.35 17.07 -17.73
C ASN A 218 11.31 17.66 -16.70
#